data_AF-A0A937XWD1-F1
#
_entry.id   AF-A0A937XWD1-F1
#
_cell.length_a   1.000
_cell.length_b   1.000
_cell.length_c   1.000
_cell.angle_alpha   90.00
_cell.angle_beta   90.00
_cell.angle_gamma   90.00
#
_symmetry.space_group_name_H-M   'P 1'
#
loop_
_entity.id
_entity.type
_entity.pdbx_description
1 polymer ?
#
loop_
_entity_poly.entity_id
_entity_poly.type
_entity_poly.pdbx_seq_one_letter_code
_entity_poly.pdbx_strand_id
1 'polypeptide(L)'
;TRDAAGNWLAHPAPTIRSLSFAQLQGYDVGRIRPGVDYARRYPEQKGADGVRMPRLADLFALVDQSGNRAVRFNIETKLSPLAPEETLDPEAFAAALIEVVRAARMAARVTVQSFDWRSLKAVQKLAPAIATSCLTAQQRWQDNIGAGNPAASPWVAGFQLQDHGSVPRMVKAAGCGTWSPFFGEIDKATVAEAQALGLKVLPWTVNEPAHLRAVLDLGVDGLITDRPDLARAALAERGMALPAPVAVQP
;
A
#
# COMPACT_ATOMS: atom_id res chain seq x y z
N THR A 1 -0.23 -9.03 17.76
CA THR A 1 0.27 -8.02 18.70
C THR A 1 0.09 -8.49 20.12
N ARG A 2 1.12 -8.30 20.96
CA ARG A 2 1.05 -8.52 22.41
C ARG A 2 1.22 -7.20 23.16
N ASP A 3 0.62 -7.11 24.34
CA ASP A 3 0.84 -5.99 25.27
C ASP A 3 2.22 -6.09 25.95
N ALA A 4 2.51 -5.13 26.83
CA ALA A 4 3.76 -5.08 27.60
C ALA A 4 3.95 -6.27 28.55
N ALA A 5 2.87 -6.97 28.93
CA ALA A 5 2.90 -8.18 29.75
C ALA A 5 3.04 -9.46 28.90
N GLY A 6 3.10 -9.35 27.58
CA GLY A 6 3.22 -10.48 26.66
C GLY A 6 1.89 -11.16 26.34
N ASN A 7 0.74 -10.61 26.77
CA ASN A 7 -0.56 -11.17 26.45
C ASN A 7 -0.97 -10.78 25.04
N TRP A 8 -1.56 -11.72 24.29
CA TRP A 8 -2.18 -11.40 23.00
C TRP A 8 -3.35 -10.45 23.20
N LEU A 9 -3.40 -9.39 22.39
CA LEU A 9 -4.54 -8.46 22.44
C LEU A 9 -5.84 -9.19 22.10
N ALA A 10 -6.88 -8.91 22.89
CA ALA A 10 -8.25 -9.26 22.58
C ALA A 10 -8.91 -8.13 21.78
N HIS A 11 -10.02 -8.44 21.11
CA HIS A 11 -10.84 -7.44 20.43
C HIS A 11 -12.02 -7.01 21.31
N PRO A 12 -12.42 -5.72 21.28
CA PRO A 12 -11.77 -4.64 20.53
C PRO A 12 -10.45 -4.19 21.18
N ALA A 13 -9.49 -3.77 20.35
CA ALA A 13 -8.23 -3.18 20.80
C ALA A 13 -8.27 -1.66 20.61
N PRO A 14 -7.44 -0.86 21.33
CA PRO A 14 -7.36 0.57 21.12
C PRO A 14 -6.99 0.91 19.66
N THR A 15 -7.59 1.96 19.11
CA THR A 15 -7.20 2.49 17.81
C THR A 15 -5.81 3.12 17.89
N ILE A 16 -5.03 3.09 16.81
CA ILE A 16 -3.69 3.71 16.80
C ILE A 16 -3.79 5.21 17.12
N ARG A 17 -4.85 5.88 16.65
CA ARG A 17 -5.10 7.31 16.90
C ARG A 17 -5.26 7.64 18.39
N SER A 18 -5.78 6.72 19.22
CA SER A 18 -5.97 6.98 20.65
C SER A 18 -4.70 6.77 21.49
N LEU A 19 -3.60 6.32 20.88
CA LEU A 19 -2.35 6.02 21.55
C LEU A 19 -1.28 7.05 21.18
N SER A 20 -0.55 7.54 22.18
CA SER A 20 0.72 8.22 21.97
C SER A 20 1.75 7.25 21.39
N PHE A 21 2.78 7.79 20.72
CA PHE A 21 3.87 6.95 20.23
C PHE A 21 4.57 6.17 21.36
N ALA A 22 4.74 6.78 22.54
CA ALA A 22 5.31 6.10 23.71
C ALA A 22 4.46 4.90 24.16
N GLN A 23 3.13 5.02 24.14
CA GLN A 23 2.24 3.88 24.43
C GLN A 23 2.32 2.81 23.33
N LEU A 24 2.41 3.19 22.05
CA LEU A 24 2.60 2.25 20.94
C LEU A 24 3.88 1.43 21.08
N GLN A 25 4.95 2.02 21.63
CA GLN A 25 6.21 1.31 21.89
C GLN A 25 6.09 0.23 22.98
N GLY A 26 5.00 0.22 23.77
CA GLY A 26 4.74 -0.85 24.74
C GLY A 26 4.29 -2.17 24.11
N TYR A 27 3.91 -2.18 22.83
CA TYR A 27 3.39 -3.38 22.16
C TYR A 27 4.48 -4.17 21.43
N ASP A 28 4.33 -5.49 21.40
CA ASP A 28 5.13 -6.38 20.58
C ASP A 28 4.34 -6.78 19.32
N VAL A 29 4.91 -6.46 18.15
CA VAL A 29 4.31 -6.73 16.83
C VAL A 29 5.09 -7.78 16.04
N GLY A 30 6.09 -8.42 16.64
CA GLY A 30 7.04 -9.25 15.93
C GLY A 30 6.57 -10.68 15.61
N ARG A 31 5.37 -11.05 16.05
CA ARG A 31 4.80 -12.37 15.79
C ARG A 31 3.28 -12.31 15.59
N ILE A 32 2.79 -13.11 14.65
CA ILE A 32 1.36 -13.40 14.51
C ILE A 32 0.90 -14.33 15.65
N ARG A 33 -0.30 -14.14 16.17
CA ARG A 33 -0.91 -15.03 17.17
C ARG A 33 -1.02 -16.45 16.61
N PRO A 34 -0.41 -17.48 17.21
CA PRO A 34 -0.57 -18.85 16.74
C PRO A 34 -2.04 -19.31 16.80
N GLY A 35 -2.43 -20.18 15.87
CA GLY A 35 -3.73 -20.85 15.87
C GLY A 35 -4.92 -20.04 15.33
N VAL A 36 -4.74 -18.77 14.94
CA VAL A 36 -5.80 -17.99 14.26
C VAL A 36 -5.69 -18.08 12.74
N ASP A 37 -6.77 -17.80 12.03
CA ASP A 37 -6.82 -17.90 10.56
C ASP A 37 -5.78 -17.02 9.86
N TYR A 38 -5.47 -15.83 10.42
CA TYR A 38 -4.42 -14.98 9.89
C TYR A 38 -3.04 -15.67 9.91
N ALA A 39 -2.72 -16.48 10.93
CA ALA A 39 -1.46 -17.24 10.98
C ALA A 39 -1.39 -18.30 9.88
N ARG A 40 -2.54 -18.91 9.53
CA ARG A 40 -2.61 -19.93 8.47
C ARG A 40 -2.30 -19.37 7.09
N ARG A 41 -2.51 -18.06 6.89
CA ARG A 41 -2.15 -17.36 5.63
C ARG A 41 -0.66 -17.11 5.48
N TYR A 42 0.11 -17.17 6.58
CA TYR A 42 1.54 -16.87 6.61
C TYR A 42 2.33 -17.96 7.33
N PRO A 43 2.24 -19.24 6.90
CA PRO A 43 2.83 -20.36 7.62
C PRO A 43 4.37 -20.30 7.68
N GLU A 44 5.00 -19.59 6.74
CA GLU A 44 6.45 -19.44 6.64
C GLU A 44 6.99 -18.18 7.34
N GLN A 45 6.13 -17.36 7.98
CA GLN A 45 6.59 -16.19 8.72
C GLN A 45 7.54 -16.61 9.87
N LYS A 46 8.75 -16.05 9.86
CA LYS A 46 9.67 -16.12 11.00
C LYS A 46 9.37 -14.99 11.98
N GLY A 47 8.81 -15.33 13.13
CA GLY A 47 8.56 -14.36 14.20
C GLY A 47 9.85 -13.95 14.92
N ALA A 48 9.91 -12.71 15.37
CA ALA A 48 11.00 -12.16 16.18
C ALA A 48 10.39 -11.42 17.37
N ASP A 49 10.54 -11.94 18.58
CA ASP A 49 9.94 -11.31 19.76
C ASP A 49 10.71 -10.02 20.14
N GLY A 50 10.03 -9.05 20.74
CA GLY A 50 10.58 -7.75 21.10
C GLY A 50 10.51 -6.68 20.00
N VAL A 51 10.00 -7.00 18.81
CA VAL A 51 9.85 -6.02 17.73
C VAL A 51 8.74 -5.02 18.04
N ARG A 52 9.06 -3.72 17.94
CA ARG A 52 8.15 -2.59 18.17
C ARG A 52 7.71 -1.96 16.86
N MET A 53 6.58 -1.25 16.89
CA MET A 53 6.10 -0.49 15.73
C MET A 53 7.09 0.65 15.40
N PRO A 54 7.68 0.71 14.21
CA PRO A 54 8.61 1.80 13.86
C PRO A 54 7.85 3.07 13.48
N ARG A 55 8.52 4.23 13.56
CA ARG A 55 8.06 5.44 12.86
C ARG A 55 8.45 5.36 11.39
N LEU A 56 7.76 6.10 10.54
CA LEU A 56 8.18 6.27 9.14
C LEU A 56 9.60 6.86 9.03
N ALA A 57 9.95 7.80 9.91
CA ALA A 57 11.30 8.37 9.96
C ALA A 57 12.39 7.32 10.24
N ASP A 58 12.10 6.32 11.08
CA ASP A 58 13.04 5.24 11.40
C ASP A 58 13.30 4.36 10.16
N LEU A 59 12.26 4.08 9.37
CA LEU A 59 12.40 3.36 8.10
C LEU A 59 13.26 4.14 7.08
N PHE A 60 13.06 5.46 6.97
CA PHE A 60 13.89 6.29 6.09
C PHE A 60 15.35 6.32 6.55
N ALA A 61 15.59 6.45 7.87
CA ALA A 61 16.93 6.42 8.44
C ALA A 61 17.62 5.07 8.18
N LEU A 62 16.92 3.95 8.35
CA LEU A 62 17.45 2.61 8.05
C LEU A 62 17.91 2.48 6.60
N VAL A 63 17.09 2.92 5.64
CA VAL A 63 17.45 2.84 4.22
C VAL A 63 18.62 3.78 3.89
N ASP A 64 18.67 4.98 4.48
CA ASP A 64 19.80 5.90 4.28
C ASP A 64 21.11 5.34 4.85
N GLN A 65 21.08 4.78 6.06
CA GLN A 65 22.22 4.13 6.71
C GLN A 65 22.75 2.93 5.91
N SER A 66 21.88 2.19 5.22
CA SER A 66 22.31 1.10 4.33
C SER A 66 23.09 1.57 3.09
N GLY A 67 23.15 2.88 2.82
CA GLY A 67 23.74 3.45 1.60
C GLY A 67 22.89 3.23 0.34
N ASN A 68 21.73 2.58 0.45
CA ASN A 68 20.90 2.25 -0.69
C ASN A 68 20.18 3.49 -1.26
N ARG A 69 20.57 3.87 -2.48
CA ARG A 69 19.96 4.98 -3.23
C ARG A 69 18.89 4.54 -4.23
N ALA A 70 18.73 3.24 -4.46
CA ALA A 70 17.81 2.68 -5.45
C ALA A 70 16.42 2.33 -4.89
N VAL A 71 16.30 1.97 -3.61
CA VAL A 71 15.01 1.62 -2.99
C VAL A 71 14.01 2.77 -3.13
N ARG A 72 12.79 2.47 -3.56
CA ARG A 72 11.68 3.41 -3.56
C ARG A 72 10.66 3.00 -2.51
N PHE A 73 9.85 3.94 -2.06
CA PHE A 73 8.86 3.71 -1.01
C PHE A 73 7.47 3.86 -1.60
N ASN A 74 6.66 2.81 -1.46
CA ASN A 74 5.23 2.87 -1.75
C ASN A 74 4.48 2.95 -0.43
N ILE A 75 4.07 4.16 -0.04
CA ILE A 75 3.53 4.46 1.30
C ILE A 75 2.02 4.56 1.22
N GLU A 76 1.30 3.68 1.92
CA GLU A 76 -0.16 3.74 1.97
C GLU A 76 -0.64 4.66 3.09
N THR A 77 -1.52 5.62 2.76
CA THR A 77 -2.32 6.31 3.78
C THR A 77 -3.55 5.47 4.09
N LYS A 78 -3.64 4.99 5.34
CA LYS A 78 -4.75 4.15 5.82
C LYS A 78 -5.79 5.00 6.54
N LEU A 79 -6.80 5.45 5.80
CA LEU A 79 -7.98 6.14 6.30
C LEU A 79 -9.25 5.42 5.86
N SER A 80 -10.36 5.72 6.52
CA SER A 80 -11.69 5.23 6.13
C SER A 80 -12.71 6.38 6.19
N PRO A 81 -13.44 6.69 5.10
CA PRO A 81 -14.62 7.55 5.18
C PRO A 81 -15.72 7.00 6.06
N LEU A 82 -15.70 5.69 6.35
CA LEU A 82 -16.72 5.01 7.14
C LEU A 82 -16.39 4.98 8.65
N ALA A 83 -15.18 5.40 9.03
CA ALA A 83 -14.73 5.51 10.42
C ALA A 83 -13.80 6.74 10.59
N PRO A 84 -14.27 7.96 10.29
CA PRO A 84 -13.46 9.17 10.29
C PRO A 84 -12.87 9.53 11.67
N GLU A 85 -13.45 9.02 12.75
CA GLU A 85 -12.99 9.16 14.12
C GLU A 85 -11.75 8.31 14.45
N GLU A 86 -11.43 7.29 13.65
CA GLU A 86 -10.28 6.42 13.92
C GLU A 86 -8.95 6.97 13.39
N THR A 87 -8.98 7.97 12.51
CA THR A 87 -7.78 8.56 11.88
C THR A 87 -7.90 10.08 11.75
N LEU A 88 -6.80 10.80 11.50
CA LEU A 88 -6.88 12.22 11.14
C LEU A 88 -7.72 12.40 9.87
N ASP A 89 -8.29 13.60 9.67
CA ASP A 89 -8.94 13.91 8.40
C ASP A 89 -7.93 13.83 7.23
N PRO A 90 -8.38 13.64 5.97
CA PRO A 90 -7.50 13.39 4.85
C PRO A 90 -6.42 14.45 4.60
N GLU A 91 -6.71 15.74 4.82
CA GLU A 91 -5.73 16.82 4.58
C GLU A 91 -4.70 16.88 5.71
N ALA A 92 -5.13 16.76 6.97
CA ALA A 92 -4.21 16.69 8.11
C ALA A 92 -3.32 15.44 8.06
N PHE A 93 -3.87 14.28 7.68
CA PHE A 93 -3.08 13.05 7.51
C PHE A 93 -2.03 13.21 6.42
N ALA A 94 -2.42 13.73 5.25
CA ALA A 94 -1.51 13.98 4.14
C ALA A 94 -0.39 14.97 4.55
N ALA A 95 -0.74 16.06 5.24
CA ALA A 95 0.23 17.05 5.72
C ALA A 95 1.28 16.41 6.66
N ALA A 96 0.85 15.62 7.64
CA ALA A 96 1.75 14.93 8.56
C ALA A 96 2.71 13.95 7.84
N LEU A 97 2.20 13.21 6.85
CA LEU A 97 3.05 12.34 6.02
C LEU A 97 4.08 13.15 5.21
N ILE A 98 3.62 14.21 4.54
CA ILE A 98 4.46 15.08 3.70
C ILE A 98 5.58 15.72 4.53
N GLU A 99 5.30 16.14 5.76
CA GLU A 99 6.29 16.69 6.67
C GLU A 99 7.44 15.71 6.91
N VAL A 100 7.14 14.45 7.25
CA VAL A 100 8.16 13.40 7.46
C VAL A 100 8.94 13.11 6.17
N VAL A 101 8.26 13.04 5.03
CA VAL A 101 8.90 12.80 3.72
C VAL A 101 9.85 13.93 3.34
N ARG A 102 9.47 15.19 3.58
CA ARG A 102 10.29 16.37 3.31
C ARG A 102 11.49 16.44 4.25
N ALA A 103 11.28 16.22 5.55
CA ALA A 103 12.34 16.20 6.54
C ALA A 103 13.43 15.16 6.20
N ALA A 104 13.02 13.99 5.72
CA ALA A 104 13.93 12.93 5.28
C ALA A 104 14.50 13.13 3.86
N ARG A 105 14.10 14.18 3.13
CA ARG A 105 14.46 14.44 1.72
C ARG A 105 14.15 13.25 0.79
N MET A 106 13.06 12.53 1.06
CA MET A 106 12.69 11.30 0.34
C MET A 106 11.64 11.51 -0.77
N ALA A 107 11.20 12.75 -1.02
CA ALA A 107 10.08 13.05 -1.94
C ALA A 107 10.20 12.38 -3.32
N ALA A 108 11.39 12.41 -3.95
CA ALA A 108 11.61 11.80 -5.27
C ALA A 108 11.57 10.26 -5.28
N ARG A 109 11.70 9.62 -4.10
CA ARG A 109 11.69 8.15 -3.91
C ARG A 109 10.35 7.64 -3.39
N VAL A 110 9.42 8.52 -3.03
CA VAL A 110 8.11 8.17 -2.46
C VAL A 110 7.02 8.23 -3.53
N THR A 111 6.20 7.19 -3.55
CA THR A 111 4.84 7.22 -4.12
C THR A 111 3.86 7.04 -2.96
N VAL A 112 2.84 7.91 -2.87
CA VAL A 112 1.77 7.75 -1.88
C VAL A 112 0.60 7.03 -2.52
N GLN A 113 0.12 5.96 -1.88
CA GLN A 113 -1.03 5.18 -2.32
C GLN A 113 -2.18 5.24 -1.31
N SER A 114 -3.42 5.07 -1.77
CA SER A 114 -4.59 4.97 -0.89
C SER A 114 -5.83 4.42 -1.60
N PHE A 115 -6.71 3.75 -0.86
CA PHE A 115 -8.10 3.52 -1.27
C PHE A 115 -8.96 4.76 -1.08
N ASP A 116 -8.64 5.59 -0.10
CA ASP A 116 -9.30 6.85 0.17
C ASP A 116 -8.61 7.95 -0.65
N TRP A 117 -9.09 8.17 -1.87
CA TRP A 117 -8.51 9.11 -2.81
C TRP A 117 -8.56 10.55 -2.31
N ARG A 118 -9.33 10.87 -1.25
CA ARG A 118 -9.34 12.22 -0.66
C ARG A 118 -7.96 12.57 -0.09
N SER A 119 -7.25 11.60 0.51
CA SER A 119 -5.88 11.84 0.97
C SER A 119 -4.91 12.05 -0.20
N LEU A 120 -5.13 11.34 -1.33
CA LEU A 120 -4.34 11.53 -2.54
C LEU A 120 -4.56 12.92 -3.15
N LYS A 121 -5.80 13.42 -3.16
CA LYS A 121 -6.09 14.80 -3.59
C LYS A 121 -5.38 15.82 -2.69
N ALA A 122 -5.35 15.58 -1.38
CA ALA A 122 -4.60 16.42 -0.46
C ALA A 122 -3.08 16.37 -0.74
N VAL A 123 -2.51 15.19 -1.00
CA VAL A 123 -1.09 15.05 -1.38
C VAL A 123 -0.77 15.80 -2.67
N GLN A 124 -1.59 15.65 -3.72
CA GLN A 124 -1.41 16.34 -5.00
C GLN A 124 -1.46 17.86 -4.84
N LYS A 125 -2.33 18.37 -3.96
CA LYS A 125 -2.44 19.81 -3.63
C LYS A 125 -1.22 20.31 -2.86
N LEU A 126 -0.83 19.61 -1.79
CA LEU A 126 0.17 20.07 -0.82
C LEU A 126 1.62 19.78 -1.23
N ALA A 127 1.84 18.74 -2.05
CA ALA A 127 3.15 18.29 -2.50
C ALA A 127 3.07 17.64 -3.90
N PRO A 128 2.78 18.41 -4.97
CA PRO A 128 2.57 17.88 -6.32
C PRO A 128 3.77 17.13 -6.92
N ALA A 129 4.97 17.31 -6.37
CA ALA A 129 6.17 16.56 -6.77
C ALA A 129 6.19 15.10 -6.24
N ILE A 130 5.36 14.76 -5.25
CA ILE A 130 5.24 13.40 -4.73
C ILE A 130 4.21 12.65 -5.60
N ALA A 131 4.64 11.54 -6.19
CA ALA A 131 3.76 10.74 -7.04
C ALA A 131 2.62 10.12 -6.21
N THR A 132 1.44 9.97 -6.83
CA THR A 132 0.29 9.31 -6.22
C THR A 132 -0.16 8.07 -7.00
N SER A 133 -0.63 7.06 -6.27
CA SER A 133 -1.10 5.77 -6.77
C SER A 133 -2.50 5.48 -6.23
N CYS A 134 -3.46 5.30 -7.12
CA CYS A 134 -4.85 5.04 -6.74
C CYS A 134 -5.04 3.53 -6.53
N LEU A 135 -5.33 3.11 -5.30
CA LEU A 135 -5.69 1.73 -5.00
C LEU A 135 -7.15 1.49 -5.37
N THR A 136 -7.44 0.33 -5.97
CA THR A 136 -8.81 -0.07 -6.33
C THR A 136 -9.07 -1.52 -5.97
N ALA A 137 -10.27 -1.79 -5.46
CA ALA A 137 -10.87 -3.11 -5.36
C ALA A 137 -12.39 -2.97 -5.57
N GLN A 138 -12.98 -4.00 -6.16
CA GLN A 138 -14.41 -4.20 -6.39
C GLN A 138 -14.80 -5.61 -5.91
N GLN A 139 -14.47 -5.89 -4.65
CA GLN A 139 -14.69 -7.18 -4.01
C GLN A 139 -15.73 -7.08 -2.90
N ARG A 140 -16.33 -8.21 -2.52
CA ARG A 140 -17.31 -8.25 -1.40
C ARG A 140 -16.75 -7.74 -0.07
N TRP A 141 -15.44 -7.90 0.14
CA TRP A 141 -14.75 -7.47 1.36
C TRP A 141 -14.20 -6.04 1.29
N GLN A 142 -14.11 -5.46 0.08
CA GLN A 142 -13.71 -4.08 -0.16
C GLN A 142 -14.15 -3.67 -1.56
N ASP A 143 -15.02 -2.66 -1.62
CA ASP A 143 -15.35 -1.98 -2.87
C ASP A 143 -15.22 -0.47 -2.65
N ASN A 144 -14.13 0.11 -3.14
CA ASN A 144 -13.94 1.56 -3.08
C ASN A 144 -14.38 2.27 -4.36
N ILE A 145 -14.54 1.56 -5.48
CA ILE A 145 -15.04 2.16 -6.73
C ILE A 145 -16.55 2.38 -6.65
N GLY A 146 -17.28 1.41 -6.09
CA GLY A 146 -18.72 1.48 -5.90
C GLY A 146 -19.48 1.55 -7.22
N ALA A 147 -19.04 0.81 -8.25
CA ALA A 147 -19.59 0.86 -9.61
C ALA A 147 -21.12 0.61 -9.69
N GLY A 148 -21.67 -0.14 -8.74
CA GLY A 148 -23.11 -0.43 -8.64
C GLY A 148 -23.88 0.50 -7.69
N ASN A 149 -23.23 1.51 -7.10
CA ASN A 149 -23.85 2.42 -6.15
C ASN A 149 -24.36 3.69 -6.87
N PRO A 150 -25.68 3.98 -6.84
CA PRO A 150 -26.22 5.22 -7.38
C PRO A 150 -25.71 6.46 -6.64
N ALA A 151 -25.34 6.30 -5.36
CA ALA A 151 -24.63 7.33 -4.60
C ALA A 151 -23.13 7.24 -4.88
N ALA A 152 -22.47 8.40 -4.97
CA ALA A 152 -21.02 8.49 -5.13
C ALA A 152 -20.31 7.68 -4.03
N SER A 153 -19.33 6.84 -4.41
CA SER A 153 -18.49 6.17 -3.41
C SER A 153 -17.73 7.23 -2.59
N PRO A 154 -17.80 7.19 -1.25
CA PRO A 154 -17.16 8.20 -0.41
C PRO A 154 -15.62 8.08 -0.39
N TRP A 155 -15.08 7.00 -0.96
CA TRP A 155 -13.66 6.70 -1.03
C TRP A 155 -12.94 7.43 -2.16
N VAL A 156 -13.63 7.71 -3.25
CA VAL A 156 -13.01 8.10 -4.53
C VAL A 156 -13.07 9.60 -4.78
N ALA A 157 -13.15 10.40 -3.72
CA ALA A 157 -13.08 11.87 -3.78
C ALA A 157 -14.02 12.51 -4.82
N GLY A 158 -15.21 11.92 -5.02
CA GLY A 158 -16.23 12.42 -5.95
C GLY A 158 -16.08 11.94 -7.40
N PHE A 159 -15.04 11.19 -7.75
CA PHE A 159 -14.90 10.57 -9.07
C PHE A 159 -15.82 9.34 -9.15
N GLN A 160 -16.56 9.17 -10.24
CA GLN A 160 -17.50 8.05 -10.38
C GLN A 160 -17.23 7.29 -11.68
N LEU A 161 -17.38 5.96 -11.64
CA LEU A 161 -17.05 5.12 -12.79
C LEU A 161 -17.91 5.48 -14.01
N GLN A 162 -19.19 5.77 -13.81
CA GLN A 162 -20.14 6.15 -14.86
C GLN A 162 -19.72 7.41 -15.63
N ASP A 163 -19.01 8.33 -14.99
CA ASP A 163 -18.59 9.60 -15.61
C ASP A 163 -17.32 9.44 -16.47
N HIS A 164 -16.63 8.30 -16.31
CA HIS A 164 -15.32 8.05 -16.94
C HIS A 164 -15.29 6.81 -17.83
N GLY A 165 -16.26 5.90 -17.71
CA GLY A 165 -16.44 4.71 -18.55
C GLY A 165 -15.49 3.54 -18.25
N SER A 166 -14.34 3.77 -17.60
CA SER A 166 -13.44 2.70 -17.14
C SER A 166 -12.64 3.14 -15.90
N VAL A 167 -12.21 2.17 -15.09
CA VAL A 167 -11.39 2.43 -13.89
C VAL A 167 -10.07 3.13 -14.26
N PRO A 168 -9.31 2.73 -15.31
CA PRO A 168 -8.12 3.45 -15.72
C PRO A 168 -8.37 4.94 -16.07
N ARG A 169 -9.45 5.25 -16.81
CA ARG A 169 -9.81 6.65 -17.11
C ARG A 169 -10.18 7.43 -15.86
N MET A 170 -10.90 6.81 -14.94
CA MET A 170 -11.24 7.38 -13.64
C MET A 170 -9.99 7.69 -12.80
N VAL A 171 -9.03 6.75 -12.73
CA VAL A 171 -7.74 6.93 -12.05
C VAL A 171 -6.93 8.07 -12.69
N LYS A 172 -6.92 8.14 -14.03
CA LYS A 172 -6.27 9.23 -14.76
C LYS A 172 -6.90 10.59 -14.44
N ALA A 173 -8.23 10.66 -14.44
CA ALA A 173 -8.98 11.87 -14.10
C ALA A 173 -8.73 12.31 -12.65
N ALA A 174 -8.56 11.35 -11.73
CA ALA A 174 -8.19 11.63 -10.34
C ALA A 174 -6.78 12.22 -10.17
N GLY A 175 -5.94 12.18 -11.21
CA GLY A 175 -4.59 12.75 -11.22
C GLY A 175 -3.50 11.81 -10.68
N CYS A 176 -3.83 10.52 -10.47
CA CYS A 176 -2.84 9.51 -10.10
C CYS A 176 -1.91 9.18 -11.27
N GLY A 177 -0.63 8.92 -10.98
CA GLY A 177 0.35 8.44 -11.97
C GLY A 177 0.42 6.91 -12.07
N THR A 178 -0.15 6.22 -11.07
CA THR A 178 -0.19 4.77 -10.99
C THR A 178 -1.61 4.31 -10.66
N TRP A 179 -2.05 3.25 -11.33
CA TRP A 179 -3.21 2.46 -10.95
C TRP A 179 -2.73 1.20 -10.22
N SER A 180 -3.26 0.94 -9.03
CA SER A 180 -2.91 -0.23 -8.21
C SER A 180 -4.15 -1.05 -7.87
N PRO A 181 -4.60 -1.93 -8.79
CA PRO A 181 -5.81 -2.73 -8.61
C PRO A 181 -5.58 -4.02 -7.81
N PHE A 182 -6.65 -4.56 -7.23
CA PHE A 182 -6.66 -5.96 -6.82
C PHE A 182 -6.38 -6.84 -8.06
N PHE A 183 -5.45 -7.78 -7.93
CA PHE A 183 -4.93 -8.53 -9.10
C PHE A 183 -5.99 -9.35 -9.83
N GLY A 184 -7.09 -9.72 -9.17
CA GLY A 184 -8.20 -10.47 -9.77
C GLY A 184 -9.12 -9.64 -10.67
N GLU A 185 -8.87 -8.33 -10.79
CA GLU A 185 -9.73 -7.38 -11.52
C GLU A 185 -9.08 -6.82 -12.79
N ILE A 186 -7.94 -7.37 -13.20
CA ILE A 186 -7.21 -6.93 -14.38
C ILE A 186 -7.13 -8.00 -15.45
N ASP A 187 -7.03 -7.53 -16.68
CA ASP A 187 -6.75 -8.32 -17.87
C ASP A 187 -5.81 -7.54 -18.81
N LYS A 188 -5.45 -8.15 -19.94
CA LYS A 188 -4.53 -7.52 -20.89
C LYS A 188 -5.09 -6.22 -21.49
N ALA A 189 -6.40 -6.13 -21.67
CA ALA A 189 -7.04 -4.97 -22.28
C ALA A 189 -7.04 -3.76 -21.34
N THR A 190 -7.39 -3.97 -20.08
CA THR A 190 -7.40 -2.94 -19.03
C THR A 190 -5.98 -2.47 -18.68
N VAL A 191 -5.00 -3.39 -18.64
CA VAL A 191 -3.57 -3.01 -18.50
C VAL A 191 -3.12 -2.14 -19.67
N ALA A 192 -3.41 -2.54 -20.91
CA ALA A 192 -3.04 -1.77 -22.10
C ALA A 192 -3.73 -0.40 -22.15
N GLU A 193 -5.00 -0.30 -21.75
CA GLU A 193 -5.73 0.97 -21.65
C GLU A 193 -5.05 1.90 -20.64
N ALA A 194 -4.75 1.41 -19.44
CA ALA A 194 -4.08 2.20 -18.41
C ALA A 194 -2.72 2.74 -18.88
N GLN A 195 -1.91 1.89 -19.51
CA GLN A 195 -0.61 2.28 -20.06
C GLN A 195 -0.75 3.30 -21.21
N ALA A 196 -1.75 3.15 -22.07
CA ALA A 196 -2.05 4.13 -23.12
C ALA A 196 -2.46 5.51 -22.55
N LEU A 197 -3.01 5.56 -21.35
CA LEU A 197 -3.30 6.80 -20.59
C LEU A 197 -2.07 7.37 -19.86
N GLY A 198 -0.92 6.70 -19.97
CA GLY A 198 0.33 7.05 -19.30
C GLY A 198 0.36 6.67 -17.82
N LEU A 199 -0.47 5.72 -17.39
CA LEU A 199 -0.44 5.16 -16.03
C LEU A 199 0.50 3.96 -15.96
N LYS A 200 1.16 3.78 -14.82
CA LYS A 200 1.76 2.49 -14.45
C LYS A 200 0.71 1.59 -13.82
N VAL A 201 0.80 0.27 -14.02
CA VAL A 201 -0.11 -0.71 -13.40
C VAL A 201 0.64 -1.61 -12.42
N LEU A 202 0.31 -1.50 -11.13
CA LEU A 202 0.95 -2.25 -10.03
C LEU A 202 -0.11 -3.01 -9.20
N PRO A 203 -0.56 -4.22 -9.62
CA PRO A 203 -1.57 -4.97 -8.88
C PRO A 203 -1.07 -5.51 -7.53
N TRP A 204 -2.02 -5.77 -6.64
CA TRP A 204 -1.79 -6.32 -5.29
C TRP A 204 -2.86 -7.36 -4.90
N THR A 205 -2.66 -8.20 -3.89
CA THR A 205 -1.36 -8.71 -3.42
C THR A 205 -1.16 -10.09 -4.05
N VAL A 206 -0.11 -10.25 -4.85
CA VAL A 206 0.08 -11.44 -5.70
C VAL A 206 1.07 -12.38 -5.04
N ASN A 207 0.58 -13.44 -4.38
CA ASN A 207 1.43 -14.32 -3.56
C ASN A 207 1.68 -15.70 -4.18
N GLU A 208 0.71 -16.22 -4.94
CA GLU A 208 0.78 -17.56 -5.51
C GLU A 208 1.62 -17.59 -6.79
N PRO A 209 2.51 -18.58 -6.99
CA PRO A 209 3.33 -18.68 -8.21
C PRO A 209 2.52 -18.62 -9.51
N ALA A 210 1.34 -19.25 -9.54
CA ALA A 210 0.48 -19.21 -10.73
C ALA A 210 -0.05 -17.80 -11.02
N HIS A 211 -0.47 -17.05 -9.99
CA HIS A 211 -0.94 -15.67 -10.15
C HIS A 211 0.21 -14.71 -10.46
N LEU A 212 1.40 -14.91 -9.87
CA LEU A 212 2.60 -14.15 -10.21
C LEU A 212 2.90 -14.26 -11.71
N ARG A 213 2.90 -15.48 -12.24
CA ARG A 213 3.09 -15.74 -13.67
C ARG A 213 2.00 -15.07 -14.51
N ALA A 214 0.73 -15.31 -14.18
CA ALA A 214 -0.39 -14.75 -14.93
C ALA A 214 -0.34 -13.22 -15.00
N VAL A 215 -0.12 -12.55 -13.86
CA VAL A 215 -0.03 -11.09 -13.79
C VAL A 215 1.16 -10.55 -14.57
N LEU A 216 2.33 -11.19 -14.51
CA LEU A 216 3.49 -10.82 -15.32
C LEU A 216 3.20 -10.95 -16.83
N ASP A 217 2.47 -11.99 -17.23
CA ASP A 217 2.10 -12.23 -18.63
C ASP A 217 1.07 -11.21 -19.17
N LEU A 218 0.37 -10.49 -18.28
CA LEU A 218 -0.46 -9.34 -18.66
C LEU A 218 0.36 -8.09 -19.04
N GLY A 219 1.66 -8.05 -18.72
CA GLY A 219 2.54 -6.92 -19.02
C GLY A 219 2.44 -5.75 -18.03
N VAL A 220 2.17 -6.03 -16.76
CA VAL A 220 2.13 -5.02 -15.70
C VAL A 220 3.50 -4.38 -15.44
N ASP A 221 3.51 -3.15 -14.91
CA ASP A 221 4.74 -2.37 -14.66
C ASP A 221 5.44 -2.74 -13.34
N GLY A 222 4.74 -3.46 -12.46
CA GLY A 222 5.24 -3.96 -11.19
C GLY A 222 4.15 -4.74 -10.45
N LEU A 223 4.43 -5.23 -9.26
CA LEU A 223 3.45 -5.93 -8.43
C LEU A 223 3.77 -5.74 -6.94
N ILE A 224 2.76 -5.92 -6.10
CA ILE A 224 2.89 -5.97 -4.64
C ILE A 224 2.68 -7.41 -4.19
N THR A 225 3.59 -7.95 -3.38
CA THR A 225 3.60 -9.35 -2.94
C THR A 225 4.15 -9.48 -1.53
N ASP A 226 3.60 -10.43 -0.77
CA ASP A 226 4.18 -10.90 0.50
C ASP A 226 5.33 -11.89 0.26
N ARG A 227 5.53 -12.36 -0.98
CA ARG A 227 6.51 -13.37 -1.40
C ARG A 227 7.49 -12.83 -2.45
N PRO A 228 8.33 -11.83 -2.10
CA PRO A 228 9.31 -11.28 -3.02
C PRO A 228 10.32 -12.31 -3.51
N ASP A 229 10.59 -13.37 -2.73
CA ASP A 229 11.39 -14.53 -3.14
C ASP A 229 10.78 -15.27 -4.34
N LEU A 230 9.48 -15.58 -4.29
CA LEU A 230 8.77 -16.24 -5.38
C LEU A 230 8.59 -15.32 -6.59
N ALA A 231 8.33 -14.03 -6.37
CA ALA A 231 8.26 -13.06 -7.46
C ALA A 231 9.60 -12.95 -8.22
N ARG A 232 10.72 -12.95 -7.49
CA ARG A 232 12.06 -12.96 -8.12
C ARG A 232 12.30 -14.22 -8.95
N ALA A 233 11.87 -15.39 -8.49
CA ALA A 233 11.97 -16.62 -9.27
C ALA A 233 11.13 -16.53 -10.56
N ALA A 234 9.87 -16.08 -10.46
CA ALA A 234 8.98 -15.92 -11.62
C ALA A 234 9.49 -14.90 -12.65
N LEU A 235 10.15 -13.83 -12.20
CA LEU A 235 10.85 -12.85 -13.06
C LEU A 235 12.08 -13.47 -13.74
N ALA A 236 12.88 -14.25 -13.00
CA ALA A 236 14.07 -14.93 -13.52
C ALA A 236 13.72 -15.92 -14.63
N GLU A 237 12.67 -16.72 -14.45
CA GLU A 237 12.13 -17.66 -15.44
C GLU A 237 11.77 -16.99 -16.79
N ARG A 238 11.43 -15.69 -16.76
CA ARG A 238 11.08 -14.87 -17.94
C ARG A 238 12.26 -14.09 -18.51
N GLY A 239 13.46 -14.25 -17.96
CA GLY A 239 14.63 -13.44 -18.35
C GLY A 239 14.47 -11.96 -18.06
N MET A 240 13.57 -11.58 -17.13
CA MET A 240 13.38 -10.19 -16.73
C MET A 240 14.51 -9.74 -15.79
N ALA A 241 14.89 -8.46 -15.90
CA ALA A 241 15.93 -7.89 -15.05
C ALA A 241 15.51 -7.94 -13.57
N LEU A 242 16.38 -8.50 -12.72
CA LEU A 242 16.17 -8.54 -11.28
C LEU A 242 16.90 -7.37 -10.61
N PRO A 243 16.28 -6.68 -9.63
CA PRO A 243 16.99 -5.74 -8.79
C PRO A 243 18.18 -6.44 -8.11
N ALA A 244 19.33 -5.77 -8.07
CA ALA A 244 20.49 -6.25 -7.34
C ALA A 244 20.12 -6.43 -5.85
N PRO A 245 20.51 -7.54 -5.21
CA PRO A 245 20.32 -7.68 -3.78
C PRO A 245 21.15 -6.62 -3.06
N VAL A 246 20.56 -6.01 -2.03
CA VAL A 246 21.29 -5.10 -1.15
C VAL A 246 21.46 -5.79 0.19
N ALA A 247 22.71 -6.04 0.56
CA ALA A 247 23.04 -6.51 1.90
C ALA A 247 22.71 -5.38 2.88
N VAL A 248 21.75 -5.63 3.78
CA VAL A 248 21.54 -4.78 4.95
C VAL A 248 22.34 -5.43 6.07
N GLN A 249 23.42 -4.78 6.50
CA GLN A 249 24.09 -5.20 7.73
C GLN A 249 23.24 -4.68 8.92
N PRO A 250 22.88 -5.56 9.88
CA PRO A 250 22.20 -5.13 11.10
C PRO A 250 23.02 -4.13 11.91
#